data_AF-A0A1R0X4Y1-F1
#
_entry.id   AF-A0A1R0X4Y1-F1
#
_cell.length_a   1.000
_cell.length_b   1.000
_cell.length_c   1.000
_cell.angle_alpha   90.00
_cell.angle_beta   90.00
_cell.angle_gamma   90.00
#
_symmetry.space_group_name_H-M   'P 1'
#
loop_
_entity.id
_entity.type
_entity.pdbx_description
1 polymer ?
#
loop_
_entity_poly.entity_id
_entity_poly.type
_entity_poly.pdbx_seq_one_letter_code
_entity_poly.pdbx_strand_id
1 'polypeptide(L)'
;MKRNADDSNPVMIGQTDWYAQAGKNPFIEDGFTPELMMRIEQAAANKSSAYKRYWINKNVVLTSLATILLIGALTFPMGIWKNTGPIHSSSVQSQGAGILPSSSPATNDKAIEPLTSPVEFEISGKKYYMPLPMNRDKSKAFAVETTAGILWSPPPPMVDYKKPKYTHPTEPFTLYLSSKDQTELSASSATRIYTLPLYAGGASTYQYLSGFFGAGDYALLFTYTKTIGSGIMENGRFFILNVKKAATGESVVPKELTSFDWELLEYKSIIAVDKEHDQIVFSYLEYPVDKTYQDKTVLYDMETLSIQTPASTIGFRDINGQSLTMEYEMNGELYKADILTKGGPGWLDEDWAFLSEERQNELYQEFYSQTP
;
A
#
# COMPACT_ATOMS: atom_id res chain seq x y z
N MET A 1 -55.06 24.04 3.67
CA MET A 1 -54.47 23.36 4.86
C MET A 1 -54.76 21.86 4.68
N LYS A 2 -53.75 20.95 4.70
CA LYS A 2 -53.18 20.27 5.91
C LYS A 2 -54.28 19.61 6.75
N ARG A 3 -54.25 18.34 7.20
CA ARG A 3 -53.35 17.15 7.19
C ARG A 3 -54.28 15.91 7.40
N ASN A 4 -53.96 14.63 7.17
CA ASN A 4 -52.81 13.82 6.72
C ASN A 4 -53.37 12.61 5.91
N ALA A 5 -52.51 11.78 5.31
CA ALA A 5 -52.72 10.33 5.17
C ALA A 5 -51.43 9.63 5.63
N ASP A 6 -51.55 8.49 6.31
CA ASP A 6 -50.46 7.87 7.08
C ASP A 6 -49.95 6.59 6.39
N ASP A 7 -48.72 6.63 5.88
CA ASP A 7 -48.06 5.50 5.20
C ASP A 7 -47.66 4.42 6.21
N SER A 8 -48.61 3.57 6.57
CA SER A 8 -48.37 2.41 7.43
C SER A 8 -47.94 1.19 6.63
N ASN A 9 -46.70 1.19 6.15
CA ASN A 9 -46.01 -0.03 5.72
C ASN A 9 -45.51 -0.79 6.97
N PRO A 10 -46.09 -1.95 7.34
CA PRO A 10 -45.66 -2.67 8.54
C PRO A 10 -44.29 -3.32 8.31
N VAL A 11 -43.33 -2.99 9.17
CA VAL A 11 -42.04 -3.71 9.22
C VAL A 11 -42.30 -5.09 9.82
N MET A 12 -42.39 -6.11 8.95
CA MET A 12 -42.65 -7.50 9.32
C MET A 12 -41.43 -8.14 9.98
N ILE A 13 -41.25 -7.92 11.29
CA ILE A 13 -40.24 -8.62 12.09
C ILE A 13 -40.75 -10.03 12.42
N GLY A 14 -40.06 -11.07 11.93
CA GLY A 14 -40.22 -12.45 12.42
C GLY A 14 -40.77 -13.50 11.44
N GLN A 15 -40.94 -13.20 10.15
CA GLN A 15 -41.27 -14.23 9.14
C GLN A 15 -40.05 -14.66 8.31
N THR A 16 -39.84 -15.97 8.21
CA THR A 16 -38.70 -16.61 7.53
C THR A 16 -38.80 -16.59 6.00
N ASP A 17 -39.94 -16.18 5.43
CA ASP A 17 -40.29 -16.35 4.01
C ASP A 17 -39.85 -15.21 3.07
N TRP A 18 -39.01 -14.28 3.53
CA TRP A 18 -38.50 -13.21 2.66
C TRP A 18 -37.75 -13.74 1.42
N TYR A 19 -37.14 -14.93 1.53
CA TYR A 19 -36.52 -15.66 0.42
C TYR A 19 -37.49 -15.96 -0.74
N ALA A 20 -38.74 -16.33 -0.43
CA ALA A 20 -39.77 -16.63 -1.44
C ALA A 20 -40.34 -15.37 -2.11
N GLN A 21 -40.09 -14.19 -1.54
CA GLN A 21 -40.45 -12.89 -2.14
C GLN A 21 -39.29 -12.32 -2.98
N ALA A 22 -38.03 -12.54 -2.56
CA ALA A 22 -36.86 -12.13 -3.34
C ALA A 22 -36.79 -12.79 -4.72
N GLY A 23 -37.19 -14.07 -4.84
CA GLY A 23 -37.26 -14.81 -6.10
C GLY A 23 -38.35 -14.37 -7.10
N LYS A 24 -39.08 -13.28 -6.84
CA LYS A 24 -40.17 -12.77 -7.71
C LYS A 24 -39.78 -11.55 -8.57
N ASN A 25 -38.49 -11.31 -8.80
CA ASN A 25 -37.94 -10.24 -9.66
C ASN A 25 -38.62 -8.86 -9.51
N PRO A 26 -38.47 -8.17 -8.38
CA PRO A 26 -38.85 -6.75 -8.26
C PRO A 26 -37.85 -5.78 -8.91
N PHE A 27 -36.71 -6.26 -9.43
CA PHE A 27 -35.67 -5.46 -10.07
C PHE A 27 -35.28 -6.06 -11.44
N ILE A 28 -34.78 -5.21 -12.34
CA ILE A 28 -34.62 -5.51 -13.79
C ILE A 28 -33.23 -6.08 -14.14
N GLU A 29 -32.31 -6.14 -13.19
CA GLU A 29 -30.96 -6.71 -13.36
C GLU A 29 -30.88 -8.14 -12.82
N ASP A 30 -29.98 -8.96 -13.39
CA ASP A 30 -29.81 -10.36 -13.02
C ASP A 30 -29.53 -10.52 -11.51
N GLY A 31 -30.51 -11.10 -10.81
CA GLY A 31 -30.48 -11.26 -9.36
C GLY A 31 -29.41 -12.24 -8.86
N PHE A 32 -29.32 -12.38 -7.53
CA PHE A 32 -28.41 -13.30 -6.85
C PHE A 32 -28.46 -14.70 -7.47
N THR A 33 -27.41 -15.10 -8.19
CA THR A 33 -27.37 -16.44 -8.80
C THR A 33 -27.23 -17.52 -7.72
N PRO A 34 -27.68 -18.77 -7.97
CA PRO A 34 -27.51 -19.87 -7.04
C PRO A 34 -26.03 -20.11 -6.65
N GLU A 35 -25.05 -19.89 -7.54
CA GLU A 35 -23.64 -19.99 -7.17
C GLU A 35 -23.20 -18.86 -6.22
N LEU A 36 -23.72 -17.65 -6.39
CA LEU A 36 -23.43 -16.53 -5.50
C LEU A 36 -24.02 -16.78 -4.10
N MET A 37 -25.23 -17.32 -4.02
CA MET A 37 -25.88 -17.75 -2.77
C MET A 37 -25.05 -18.84 -2.06
N MET A 38 -24.64 -19.88 -2.78
CA MET A 38 -23.85 -20.98 -2.22
C MET A 38 -22.49 -20.52 -1.67
N ARG A 39 -21.84 -19.55 -2.33
CA ARG A 39 -20.60 -18.92 -1.86
C ARG A 39 -20.81 -18.10 -0.57
N ILE A 40 -21.95 -17.41 -0.44
CA ILE A 40 -22.32 -16.67 0.77
C ILE A 40 -22.55 -17.63 1.95
N GLU A 41 -23.25 -18.75 1.73
CA GLU A 41 -23.45 -19.78 2.77
C GLU A 41 -22.13 -20.44 3.20
N GLN A 42 -21.23 -20.77 2.26
CA GLN A 42 -19.88 -21.26 2.58
C GLN A 42 -19.07 -20.25 3.40
N ALA A 43 -19.15 -18.96 3.06
CA ALA A 43 -18.47 -17.90 3.80
C ALA A 43 -19.06 -17.67 5.21
N ALA A 44 -20.36 -17.94 5.41
CA ALA A 44 -21.02 -17.86 6.71
C ALA A 44 -20.68 -19.07 7.61
N ALA A 45 -20.70 -20.29 7.06
CA ALA A 45 -20.40 -21.52 7.82
C ALA A 45 -18.99 -21.50 8.44
N ASN A 46 -18.00 -21.02 7.69
CA ASN A 46 -16.60 -20.94 8.12
C ASN A 46 -16.30 -19.92 9.24
N LYS A 47 -17.27 -19.09 9.66
CA LYS A 47 -17.08 -18.09 10.75
C LYS A 47 -17.38 -18.60 12.16
N SER A 48 -17.81 -19.85 12.32
CA SER A 48 -18.34 -20.36 13.60
C SER A 48 -17.29 -20.84 14.63
N SER A 49 -15.98 -20.82 14.33
CA SER A 49 -14.95 -21.32 15.28
C SER A 49 -13.60 -20.58 15.24
N ALA A 50 -13.56 -19.29 15.58
CA ALA A 50 -12.29 -18.56 15.78
C ALA A 50 -12.32 -17.38 16.78
N TYR A 51 -13.13 -17.45 17.85
CA TYR A 51 -13.05 -16.45 18.94
C TYR A 51 -12.00 -16.86 19.98
N LYS A 52 -10.72 -16.64 19.68
CA LYS A 52 -9.64 -16.65 20.67
C LYS A 52 -8.67 -15.48 20.46
N ARG A 53 -8.80 -14.50 21.36
CA ARG A 53 -7.85 -13.41 21.62
C ARG A 53 -6.47 -14.04 21.84
N TYR A 54 -5.49 -13.78 20.97
CA TYR A 54 -4.19 -14.42 21.08
C TYR A 54 -3.37 -13.74 22.18
N TRP A 55 -3.05 -14.52 23.21
CA TRP A 55 -2.16 -14.14 24.31
C TRP A 55 -0.74 -14.53 23.88
N ILE A 56 0.14 -13.56 23.64
CA ILE A 56 1.56 -13.85 23.38
C ILE A 56 2.27 -14.00 24.73
N ASN A 57 2.37 -15.24 25.20
CA ASN A 57 3.29 -15.58 26.28
C ASN A 57 4.72 -15.51 25.74
N LYS A 58 5.54 -14.63 26.32
CA LYS A 58 7.00 -14.64 26.11
C LYS A 58 7.55 -15.98 26.62
N ASN A 59 8.09 -16.80 25.71
CA ASN A 59 9.18 -17.76 25.91
C ASN A 59 9.37 -18.65 24.67
N VAL A 60 10.35 -18.31 23.81
CA VAL A 60 10.98 -19.29 22.92
C VAL A 60 12.48 -19.25 23.19
N VAL A 61 12.98 -20.33 23.77
CA VAL A 61 14.40 -20.54 24.05
C VAL A 61 15.07 -20.99 22.76
N LEU A 62 15.98 -20.19 22.20
CA LEU A 62 16.90 -20.64 21.17
C LEU A 62 18.13 -21.28 21.81
N THR A 63 18.05 -22.59 22.08
CA THR A 63 19.23 -23.40 22.39
C THR A 63 20.11 -23.53 21.16
N SER A 64 21.19 -22.77 21.12
CA SER A 64 22.31 -22.99 20.22
C SER A 64 23.10 -24.23 20.66
N LEU A 65 23.31 -25.18 19.75
CA LEU A 65 24.34 -26.20 19.89
C LEU A 65 24.91 -26.53 18.53
N ALA A 66 26.19 -26.20 18.36
CA ALA A 66 26.92 -26.43 17.12
C ALA A 66 27.26 -27.91 16.94
N THR A 67 27.32 -28.36 15.69
CA THR A 67 28.18 -29.48 15.30
C THR A 67 28.80 -29.23 13.93
N ILE A 68 30.01 -29.75 13.76
CA ILE A 68 31.05 -29.28 12.84
C ILE A 68 31.39 -30.37 11.81
N LEU A 69 31.57 -29.98 10.54
CA LEU A 69 32.22 -30.77 9.45
C LEU A 69 31.53 -32.12 9.09
N LEU A 70 31.66 -32.76 7.92
CA LEU A 70 32.78 -32.88 6.95
C LEU A 70 32.25 -33.62 5.68
N ILE A 71 32.90 -33.42 4.51
CA ILE A 71 32.77 -34.21 3.25
C ILE A 71 31.41 -34.09 2.51
N GLY A 72 31.33 -33.92 1.18
CA GLY A 72 32.37 -33.77 0.16
C GLY A 72 32.04 -34.55 -1.12
N ALA A 73 31.95 -33.81 -2.25
CA ALA A 73 31.84 -34.29 -3.64
C ALA A 73 30.65 -35.22 -4.02
N LEU A 74 29.93 -34.87 -5.11
CA LEU A 74 29.79 -35.71 -6.32
C LEU A 74 28.91 -35.05 -7.41
N THR A 75 29.52 -34.84 -8.57
CA THR A 75 28.97 -34.98 -9.95
C THR A 75 27.63 -34.34 -10.36
N PHE A 76 27.72 -33.34 -11.24
CA PHE A 76 26.93 -33.30 -12.50
C PHE A 76 27.30 -34.51 -13.39
N PRO A 77 26.39 -35.08 -14.23
CA PRO A 77 26.08 -34.42 -15.50
C PRO A 77 24.64 -34.55 -16.06
N MET A 78 24.41 -33.74 -17.09
CA MET A 78 23.35 -33.69 -18.11
C MET A 78 22.36 -34.88 -18.23
N GLY A 79 21.07 -34.55 -18.36
CA GLY A 79 20.02 -35.43 -18.89
C GLY A 79 19.13 -34.70 -19.90
N ILE A 80 19.30 -34.99 -21.18
CA ILE A 80 18.52 -34.41 -22.29
C ILE A 80 17.20 -35.18 -22.45
N TRP A 81 16.05 -34.49 -22.56
CA TRP A 81 14.96 -35.01 -23.40
C TRP A 81 14.24 -33.89 -24.19
N LYS A 82 13.78 -34.29 -25.38
CA LYS A 82 13.38 -33.44 -26.51
C LYS A 82 11.97 -32.85 -26.41
N ASN A 83 11.83 -31.72 -27.12
CA ASN A 83 10.62 -31.21 -27.76
C ASN A 83 9.53 -32.24 -28.09
N THR A 84 8.31 -31.96 -27.62
CA THR A 84 7.09 -32.11 -28.43
C THR A 84 6.18 -30.91 -28.18
N GLY A 85 5.95 -30.11 -29.22
CA GLY A 85 4.77 -29.26 -29.34
C GLY A 85 4.18 -29.44 -30.74
N PRO A 86 3.16 -28.68 -31.15
CA PRO A 86 2.35 -27.73 -30.37
C PRO A 86 0.91 -28.30 -30.18
N ILE A 87 -0.14 -27.47 -30.33
CA ILE A 87 -1.59 -27.79 -30.27
C ILE A 87 -2.14 -27.82 -28.82
N HIS A 88 -3.16 -27.05 -28.40
CA HIS A 88 -4.03 -26.07 -29.08
C HIS A 88 -4.20 -24.80 -28.22
N SER A 89 -4.18 -23.63 -28.85
CA SER A 89 -4.61 -22.36 -28.23
C SER A 89 -6.12 -22.21 -28.36
N SER A 90 -6.84 -21.98 -27.27
CA SER A 90 -8.25 -21.56 -27.30
C SER A 90 -8.36 -20.04 -27.42
N SER A 91 -8.24 -19.54 -28.66
CA SER A 91 -8.51 -18.15 -28.97
C SER A 91 -10.01 -17.87 -28.96
N VAL A 92 -10.51 -17.13 -27.96
CA VAL A 92 -11.82 -16.47 -28.09
C VAL A 92 -11.61 -15.16 -28.85
N GLN A 93 -11.95 -15.23 -30.13
CA GLN A 93 -11.95 -14.15 -31.08
C GLN A 93 -13.09 -13.17 -30.75
N SER A 94 -12.76 -11.95 -30.32
CA SER A 94 -13.67 -10.80 -30.41
C SER A 94 -13.26 -9.91 -31.58
N GLN A 95 -14.23 -9.43 -32.34
CA GLN A 95 -14.03 -8.90 -33.67
C GLN A 95 -13.44 -7.48 -33.66
N GLY A 96 -12.40 -7.26 -34.45
CA GLY A 96 -12.01 -5.90 -34.83
C GLY A 96 -13.02 -5.32 -35.82
N ALA A 97 -13.78 -4.31 -35.40
CA ALA A 97 -14.51 -3.42 -36.30
C ALA A 97 -13.72 -2.11 -36.45
N GLY A 98 -13.03 -1.95 -37.58
CA GLY A 98 -12.39 -0.68 -37.91
C GLY A 98 -13.43 0.35 -38.32
N ILE A 99 -13.42 1.52 -37.69
CA ILE A 99 -14.23 2.68 -38.09
C ILE A 99 -13.28 3.86 -38.31
N LEU A 100 -13.14 4.27 -39.57
CA LEU A 100 -12.46 5.51 -39.97
C LEU A 100 -13.33 6.73 -39.59
N PRO A 101 -12.73 7.92 -39.42
CA PRO A 101 -13.39 9.03 -38.76
C PRO A 101 -14.51 9.64 -39.62
N SER A 102 -15.63 9.98 -38.97
CA SER A 102 -16.65 10.87 -39.54
C SER A 102 -16.78 12.11 -38.66
N SER A 103 -16.80 13.28 -39.30
CA SER A 103 -16.74 14.59 -38.67
C SER A 103 -18.11 15.11 -38.22
N SER A 104 -18.18 15.60 -36.97
CA SER A 104 -18.83 16.86 -36.48
C SER A 104 -20.20 17.35 -37.02
N PRO A 105 -20.98 18.13 -36.23
CA PRO A 105 -21.02 18.30 -34.76
C PRO A 105 -22.47 18.31 -34.18
N ALA A 106 -22.59 18.70 -32.90
CA ALA A 106 -23.81 18.78 -32.04
C ALA A 106 -24.23 17.43 -31.43
N THR A 107 -24.58 17.35 -30.14
CA THR A 107 -25.03 18.41 -29.19
C THR A 107 -24.03 18.80 -28.10
N ASN A 108 -24.15 20.05 -27.62
CA ASN A 108 -23.53 20.53 -26.40
C ASN A 108 -24.25 19.97 -25.16
N ASP A 109 -24.06 18.68 -24.86
CA ASP A 109 -24.08 18.27 -23.46
C ASP A 109 -22.69 18.53 -22.89
N LYS A 110 -22.54 19.68 -22.22
CA LYS A 110 -21.47 19.82 -21.23
C LYS A 110 -21.77 18.80 -20.14
N ALA A 111 -21.18 17.60 -20.27
CA ALA A 111 -20.92 16.76 -19.12
C ALA A 111 -20.32 17.68 -18.06
N ILE A 112 -21.02 17.83 -16.93
CA ILE A 112 -20.63 18.76 -15.88
C ILE A 112 -19.31 18.25 -15.34
N GLU A 113 -18.20 18.87 -15.77
CA GLU A 113 -16.87 18.54 -15.24
C GLU A 113 -16.96 18.66 -13.72
N PRO A 114 -16.65 17.58 -12.98
CA PRO A 114 -16.87 17.55 -11.55
C PRO A 114 -16.03 18.65 -10.91
N LEU A 115 -16.68 19.53 -10.15
CA LEU A 115 -16.05 20.72 -9.58
C LEU A 115 -14.73 20.33 -8.91
N THR A 116 -13.64 20.93 -9.40
CA THR A 116 -12.29 20.58 -8.99
C THR A 116 -11.83 21.43 -7.81
N SER A 117 -11.05 20.83 -6.93
CA SER A 117 -10.36 21.52 -5.84
C SER A 117 -8.93 20.99 -5.79
N PRO A 118 -7.94 21.72 -6.31
CA PRO A 118 -6.58 21.18 -6.47
C PRO A 118 -5.90 20.88 -5.13
N VAL A 119 -4.92 20.00 -5.17
CA VAL A 119 -3.89 19.84 -4.12
C VAL A 119 -2.62 20.45 -4.65
N GLU A 120 -1.94 21.26 -3.84
CA GLU A 120 -0.65 21.86 -4.18
C GLU A 120 0.48 21.09 -3.49
N PHE A 121 1.60 20.95 -4.19
CA PHE A 121 2.84 20.34 -3.68
C PHE A 121 4.01 21.30 -3.96
N GLU A 122 4.91 21.45 -3.00
CA GLU A 122 6.19 22.13 -3.22
C GLU A 122 7.29 21.07 -3.24
N ILE A 123 7.91 20.89 -4.41
CA ILE A 123 8.90 19.83 -4.66
C ILE A 123 10.13 20.51 -5.24
N SER A 124 11.25 20.43 -4.52
CA SER A 124 12.52 21.10 -4.86
C SER A 124 12.34 22.61 -5.17
N GLY A 125 11.53 23.30 -4.36
CA GLY A 125 11.22 24.73 -4.49
C GLY A 125 10.31 25.09 -5.68
N LYS A 126 9.85 24.11 -6.46
CA LYS A 126 8.89 24.30 -7.56
C LYS A 126 7.49 23.85 -7.12
N LYS A 127 6.48 24.67 -7.43
CA LYS A 127 5.08 24.37 -7.15
C LYS A 127 4.45 23.52 -8.25
N TYR A 128 3.83 22.43 -7.84
CA TYR A 128 3.01 21.54 -8.67
C TYR A 128 1.59 21.53 -8.12
N TYR A 129 0.61 21.22 -8.96
CA TYR A 129 -0.77 21.04 -8.52
C TYR A 129 -1.44 19.86 -9.20
N MET A 130 -2.25 19.13 -8.44
CA MET A 130 -3.04 18.00 -8.92
C MET A 130 -4.52 18.40 -8.91
N PRO A 131 -5.18 18.56 -10.08
CA PRO A 131 -6.60 18.86 -10.13
C PRO A 131 -7.41 17.63 -9.72
N LEU A 132 -8.08 17.71 -8.57
CA LEU A 132 -8.89 16.62 -8.02
C LEU A 132 -10.38 17.01 -7.95
N PRO A 133 -11.32 16.08 -8.24
CA PRO A 133 -12.74 16.28 -7.92
C PRO A 133 -12.94 16.55 -6.43
N MET A 134 -13.88 17.43 -6.08
CA MET A 134 -14.15 17.82 -4.68
C MET A 134 -14.54 16.68 -3.72
N ASN A 135 -14.92 15.50 -4.23
CA ASN A 135 -15.24 14.33 -3.41
C ASN A 135 -14.04 13.41 -3.11
N ARG A 136 -12.81 13.83 -3.45
CA ARG A 136 -11.58 13.09 -3.18
C ARG A 136 -10.94 13.52 -1.85
N ASP A 137 -10.42 12.54 -1.11
CA ASP A 137 -9.61 12.81 0.07
C ASP A 137 -8.21 13.31 -0.32
N LYS A 138 -8.01 14.62 -0.15
CA LYS A 138 -6.76 15.31 -0.46
C LYS A 138 -5.57 14.80 0.35
N SER A 139 -5.78 14.22 1.54
CA SER A 139 -4.69 13.68 2.39
C SER A 139 -4.05 12.42 1.82
N LYS A 140 -4.66 11.81 0.79
CA LYS A 140 -4.16 10.63 0.07
C LYS A 140 -3.79 10.91 -1.39
N ALA A 141 -3.51 12.19 -1.69
CA ALA A 141 -2.85 12.63 -2.92
C ALA A 141 -1.33 12.67 -2.69
N PHE A 142 -0.57 11.98 -3.53
CA PHE A 142 0.88 11.85 -3.37
C PHE A 142 1.61 12.33 -4.61
N ALA A 143 2.73 13.05 -4.45
CA ALA A 143 3.64 13.44 -5.51
C ALA A 143 5.07 13.55 -4.96
N VAL A 144 6.04 12.99 -5.67
CA VAL A 144 7.48 13.04 -5.32
C VAL A 144 8.35 13.21 -6.55
N GLU A 145 9.52 13.83 -6.35
CA GLU A 145 10.55 13.87 -7.39
C GLU A 145 11.33 12.56 -7.47
N THR A 146 11.63 12.17 -8.70
CA THR A 146 12.56 11.11 -9.08
C THR A 146 13.53 11.69 -10.12
N THR A 147 14.60 10.99 -10.48
CA THR A 147 15.47 11.42 -11.59
C THR A 147 14.69 11.57 -12.89
N ALA A 148 13.76 10.64 -13.15
CA ALA A 148 12.95 10.55 -14.36
C ALA A 148 11.85 11.60 -14.51
N GLY A 149 11.38 12.20 -13.41
CA GLY A 149 10.22 13.08 -13.43
C GLY A 149 9.55 13.23 -12.06
N ILE A 150 8.34 13.79 -12.05
CA ILE A 150 7.46 13.76 -10.88
C ILE A 150 6.61 12.51 -10.98
N LEU A 151 6.83 11.57 -10.05
CA LEU A 151 5.96 10.41 -9.88
C LEU A 151 4.82 10.82 -8.92
N TRP A 152 3.59 10.46 -9.22
CA TRP A 152 2.43 10.88 -8.43
C TRP A 152 1.27 9.88 -8.49
N SER A 153 0.40 9.92 -7.48
CA SER A 153 -0.84 9.14 -7.40
C SER A 153 -1.99 10.04 -6.95
N PRO A 154 -3.09 10.12 -7.71
CA PRO A 154 -4.32 10.70 -7.20
C PRO A 154 -4.98 9.74 -6.21
N PRO A 155 -5.74 10.25 -5.23
CA PRO A 155 -6.59 9.44 -4.36
C PRO A 155 -7.74 8.83 -5.19
N PRO A 156 -8.04 7.52 -5.00
CA PRO A 156 -9.20 6.91 -5.64
C PRO A 156 -10.52 7.47 -5.08
N PRO A 157 -11.64 7.30 -5.80
CA PRO A 157 -12.96 7.48 -5.22
C PRO A 157 -13.16 6.49 -4.06
N MET A 158 -13.64 7.03 -2.94
CA MET A 158 -13.92 6.28 -1.71
C MET A 158 -15.43 6.20 -1.49
N VAL A 159 -15.93 5.05 -1.07
CA VAL A 159 -17.31 4.90 -0.57
C VAL A 159 -17.27 4.82 0.95
N ASP A 160 -18.08 5.65 1.61
CA ASP A 160 -18.23 5.67 3.07
C ASP A 160 -19.59 5.10 3.50
N TYR A 161 -19.55 4.02 4.29
CA TYR A 161 -20.72 3.40 4.88
C TYR A 161 -20.93 3.94 6.28
N LYS A 162 -22.11 4.52 6.53
CA LYS A 162 -22.47 5.05 7.86
C LYS A 162 -22.69 3.94 8.90
N LYS A 163 -23.09 2.73 8.48
CA LYS A 163 -23.36 1.57 9.34
C LYS A 163 -23.10 0.25 8.58
N PRO A 164 -22.17 -0.62 9.05
CA PRO A 164 -21.10 -0.30 10.01
C PRO A 164 -20.22 0.84 9.48
N LYS A 165 -19.51 1.55 10.35
CA LYS A 165 -18.65 2.69 9.95
C LYS A 165 -17.37 2.17 9.28
N TYR A 166 -17.36 2.08 7.96
CA TYR A 166 -16.17 1.74 7.18
C TYR A 166 -16.16 2.45 5.84
N THR A 167 -14.96 2.70 5.35
CA THR A 167 -14.70 3.39 4.08
C THR A 167 -13.75 2.52 3.26
N HIS A 168 -13.94 2.44 1.94
CA HIS A 168 -13.04 1.70 1.05
C HIS A 168 -12.92 2.35 -0.34
N PRO A 169 -11.82 2.11 -1.08
CA PRO A 169 -11.68 2.56 -2.46
C PRO A 169 -12.61 1.76 -3.38
N THR A 170 -13.15 2.40 -4.42
CA THR A 170 -13.87 1.73 -5.52
C THR A 170 -13.03 1.55 -6.78
N GLU A 171 -11.92 2.28 -6.89
CA GLU A 171 -10.92 2.13 -7.95
C GLU A 171 -9.53 1.97 -7.31
N PRO A 172 -8.59 1.28 -7.95
CA PRO A 172 -7.23 1.14 -7.43
C PRO A 172 -6.43 2.44 -7.47
N PHE A 173 -5.49 2.58 -6.53
CA PHE A 173 -4.42 3.57 -6.62
C PHE A 173 -3.62 3.37 -7.91
N THR A 174 -3.34 4.46 -8.63
CA THR A 174 -2.65 4.44 -9.92
C THR A 174 -1.52 5.46 -9.94
N LEU A 175 -0.33 4.99 -10.27
CA LEU A 175 0.89 5.77 -10.33
C LEU A 175 1.10 6.31 -11.74
N TYR A 176 1.36 7.61 -11.83
CA TYR A 176 1.64 8.35 -13.06
C TYR A 176 3.02 9.02 -12.96
N LEU A 177 3.65 9.24 -14.11
CA LEU A 177 4.91 9.96 -14.25
C LEU A 177 4.70 11.16 -15.18
N SER A 178 4.95 12.36 -14.66
CA SER A 178 4.96 13.63 -15.40
C SER A 178 6.39 14.13 -15.57
N SER A 179 6.66 14.88 -16.64
CA SER A 179 7.91 15.64 -16.77
C SER A 179 8.07 16.64 -15.62
N LYS A 180 9.30 16.90 -15.17
CA LYS A 180 9.59 17.94 -14.16
C LYS A 180 9.17 19.34 -14.62
N ASP A 181 9.06 19.58 -15.93
CA ASP A 181 8.59 20.87 -16.45
C ASP A 181 7.08 21.07 -16.26
N GLN A 182 6.31 19.99 -16.21
CA GLN A 182 4.86 19.98 -16.14
C GLN A 182 4.36 20.20 -14.72
N THR A 183 3.93 21.43 -14.40
CA THR A 183 3.41 21.80 -13.07
C THR A 183 2.03 21.22 -12.76
N GLU A 184 1.21 20.95 -13.78
CA GLU A 184 -0.08 20.25 -13.62
C GLU A 184 0.13 18.74 -13.61
N LEU A 185 -0.24 18.08 -12.51
CA LEU A 185 -0.20 16.63 -12.36
C LEU A 185 -1.55 16.03 -12.76
N SER A 186 -1.77 15.86 -14.07
CA SER A 186 -3.03 15.34 -14.63
C SER A 186 -2.85 14.09 -15.50
N ALA A 187 -3.80 13.16 -15.42
CA ALA A 187 -3.71 11.83 -16.06
C ALA A 187 -3.82 11.88 -17.60
N SER A 188 -4.27 13.01 -18.15
CA SER A 188 -4.35 13.29 -19.60
C SER A 188 -3.00 13.65 -20.21
N SER A 189 -2.03 14.06 -19.40
CA SER A 189 -0.71 14.56 -19.81
C SER A 189 0.46 13.71 -19.28
N ALA A 190 0.21 12.85 -18.30
CA ALA A 190 1.20 11.98 -17.68
C ALA A 190 1.19 10.54 -18.23
N THR A 191 2.32 9.86 -18.14
CA THR A 191 2.41 8.42 -18.47
C THR A 191 1.95 7.59 -17.27
N ARG A 192 0.94 6.72 -17.43
CA ARG A 192 0.56 5.76 -16.40
C ARG A 192 1.62 4.66 -16.27
N ILE A 193 2.23 4.54 -15.10
CA ILE A 193 3.33 3.60 -14.84
C ILE A 193 2.84 2.28 -14.25
N TYR A 194 1.96 2.36 -13.25
CA TYR A 194 1.50 1.17 -12.54
C TYR A 194 0.12 1.41 -11.92
N THR A 195 -0.68 0.36 -11.79
CA THR A 195 -1.96 0.39 -11.06
C THR A 195 -1.92 -0.73 -10.04
N LEU A 196 -2.13 -0.40 -8.75
CA LEU A 196 -2.18 -1.39 -7.68
C LEU A 196 -3.39 -2.31 -7.88
N PRO A 197 -3.37 -3.57 -7.39
CA PRO A 197 -4.58 -4.37 -7.34
C PRO A 197 -5.60 -3.69 -6.40
N LEU A 198 -6.88 -3.62 -6.78
CA LEU A 198 -7.92 -3.09 -5.87
C LEU A 198 -8.13 -4.01 -4.66
N TYR A 199 -8.10 -5.32 -4.90
CA TYR A 199 -8.34 -6.37 -3.91
C TYR A 199 -7.04 -7.10 -3.55
N ALA A 200 -6.79 -7.31 -2.26
CA ALA A 200 -5.68 -8.07 -1.76
C ALA A 200 -6.10 -9.52 -1.43
N GLY A 201 -6.30 -10.32 -2.47
CA GLY A 201 -6.59 -11.76 -2.36
C GLY A 201 -8.03 -12.16 -1.99
N GLY A 202 -8.89 -11.21 -1.59
CA GLY A 202 -10.29 -11.48 -1.26
C GLY A 202 -11.22 -10.30 -1.58
N ALA A 203 -12.48 -10.60 -1.90
CA ALA A 203 -13.47 -9.60 -2.34
C ALA A 203 -13.86 -8.54 -1.28
N SER A 204 -13.49 -8.77 -0.02
CA SER A 204 -13.73 -7.85 1.10
C SER A 204 -12.46 -7.17 1.62
N THR A 205 -11.29 -7.41 1.02
CA THR A 205 -9.99 -6.93 1.51
C THR A 205 -9.34 -6.07 0.44
N TYR A 206 -9.18 -4.78 0.75
CA TYR A 206 -8.78 -3.75 -0.22
C TYR A 206 -7.33 -3.34 0.01
N GLN A 207 -6.63 -3.02 -1.08
CA GLN A 207 -5.26 -2.49 -1.04
C GLN A 207 -5.29 -0.96 -0.91
N TYR A 208 -4.37 -0.43 -0.09
CA TYR A 208 -4.17 0.99 0.14
C TYR A 208 -2.72 1.38 -0.11
N LEU A 209 -2.52 2.56 -0.69
CA LEU A 209 -1.25 3.28 -0.65
C LEU A 209 -1.31 4.26 0.54
N SER A 210 -0.25 4.28 1.36
CA SER A 210 -0.20 5.07 2.59
C SER A 210 1.01 5.98 2.68
N GLY A 211 2.12 5.61 2.06
CA GLY A 211 3.35 6.39 2.03
C GLY A 211 4.01 6.24 0.66
N PHE A 212 4.72 7.28 0.24
CA PHE A 212 5.17 7.42 -1.13
C PHE A 212 6.36 8.38 -1.15
N PHE A 213 7.56 7.86 -1.45
CA PHE A 213 8.82 8.58 -1.23
C PHE A 213 9.72 8.47 -2.47
N GLY A 214 10.34 9.58 -2.86
CA GLY A 214 11.29 9.64 -3.98
C GLY A 214 12.68 9.17 -3.56
N ALA A 215 13.26 8.23 -4.32
CA ALA A 215 14.53 7.58 -4.03
C ALA A 215 15.45 7.57 -5.28
N GLY A 216 15.71 8.76 -5.83
CA GLY A 216 16.52 8.93 -7.04
C GLY A 216 15.85 8.30 -8.27
N ASP A 217 16.47 7.27 -8.83
CA ASP A 217 15.93 6.47 -9.96
C ASP A 217 14.77 5.55 -9.56
N TYR A 218 14.48 5.47 -8.25
CA TYR A 218 13.48 4.61 -7.64
C TYR A 218 12.43 5.43 -6.88
N ALA A 219 11.33 4.77 -6.51
CA ALA A 219 10.38 5.25 -5.52
C ALA A 219 10.07 4.15 -4.51
N LEU A 220 9.99 4.53 -3.24
CA LEU A 220 9.60 3.66 -2.14
C LEU A 220 8.10 3.84 -1.86
N LEU A 221 7.34 2.75 -1.96
CA LEU A 221 5.89 2.72 -1.75
C LEU A 221 5.60 2.00 -0.42
N PHE A 222 4.88 2.64 0.50
CA PHE A 222 4.30 1.97 1.66
C PHE A 222 2.82 1.67 1.40
N THR A 223 2.46 0.39 1.53
CA THR A 223 1.11 -0.10 1.29
C THR A 223 0.62 -0.94 2.45
N TYR A 224 -0.70 -0.99 2.63
CA TYR A 224 -1.36 -1.89 3.56
C TYR A 224 -2.65 -2.42 2.96
N THR A 225 -3.22 -3.43 3.61
CA THR A 225 -4.52 -4.02 3.27
C THR A 225 -5.53 -3.72 4.39
N LYS A 226 -6.82 -3.66 4.06
CA LYS A 226 -7.88 -3.52 5.07
C LYS A 226 -9.10 -4.33 4.69
N THR A 227 -9.50 -5.21 5.59
CA THR A 227 -10.71 -6.02 5.44
C THR A 227 -11.95 -5.24 5.92
N ILE A 228 -13.05 -5.32 5.16
CA ILE A 228 -14.32 -4.70 5.55
C ILE A 228 -14.74 -5.21 6.94
N GLY A 229 -14.96 -4.26 7.86
CA GLY A 229 -15.41 -4.54 9.22
C GLY A 229 -14.30 -4.84 10.24
N SER A 230 -13.04 -5.03 9.84
CA SER A 230 -11.94 -5.18 10.82
C SER A 230 -11.52 -3.84 11.41
N GLY A 231 -11.59 -2.76 10.63
CA GLY A 231 -11.27 -1.39 11.04
C GLY A 231 -9.77 -1.08 11.10
N ILE A 232 -8.95 -2.08 11.39
CA ILE A 232 -7.48 -2.05 11.44
C ILE A 232 -6.83 -2.10 10.05
N MET A 233 -5.54 -1.75 9.97
CA MET A 233 -4.71 -2.06 8.81
C MET A 233 -4.10 -3.47 9.00
N GLU A 234 -3.81 -4.14 7.89
CA GLU A 234 -3.36 -5.53 7.82
C GLU A 234 -2.24 -5.61 6.77
N ASN A 235 -1.23 -6.47 6.97
CA ASN A 235 -0.18 -6.75 5.96
C ASN A 235 0.56 -5.49 5.43
N GLY A 236 1.18 -4.70 6.33
CA GLY A 236 2.02 -3.56 5.95
C GLY A 236 3.25 -4.00 5.15
N ARG A 237 3.46 -3.40 3.98
CA ARG A 237 4.56 -3.77 3.06
C ARG A 237 5.17 -2.56 2.38
N PHE A 238 6.49 -2.58 2.28
CA PHE A 238 7.24 -1.65 1.46
C PHE A 238 7.63 -2.28 0.12
N PHE A 239 7.45 -1.53 -0.95
CA PHE A 239 7.84 -1.91 -2.30
C PHE A 239 8.78 -0.88 -2.92
N ILE A 240 9.78 -1.35 -3.65
CA ILE A 240 10.61 -0.52 -4.52
C ILE A 240 10.05 -0.56 -5.95
N LEU A 241 9.79 0.63 -6.50
CA LEU A 241 9.42 0.86 -7.88
C LEU A 241 10.63 1.43 -8.63
N ASN A 242 11.11 0.75 -9.66
CA ASN A 242 12.20 1.24 -10.51
C ASN A 242 11.63 2.21 -11.56
N VAL A 243 11.86 3.51 -11.38
CA VAL A 243 11.27 4.57 -12.21
C VAL A 243 12.13 4.87 -13.44
N LYS A 244 13.45 4.59 -13.41
CA LYS A 244 14.30 4.65 -14.62
C LYS A 244 13.78 3.75 -15.75
N LYS A 245 13.23 2.56 -15.43
CA LYS A 245 12.55 1.68 -16.40
C LYS A 245 11.25 2.27 -16.97
N ALA A 246 10.48 3.00 -16.16
CA ALA A 246 9.28 3.69 -16.65
C ALA A 246 9.64 4.75 -17.70
N ALA A 247 10.75 5.47 -17.50
CA ALA A 247 11.23 6.49 -18.42
C ALA A 247 11.70 5.92 -19.78
N THR A 248 12.20 4.68 -19.81
CA THR A 248 12.56 3.97 -21.05
C THR A 248 11.38 3.28 -21.75
N GLY A 249 10.17 3.37 -21.18
CA GLY A 249 8.97 2.71 -21.69
C GLY A 249 8.87 1.21 -21.37
N GLU A 250 9.73 0.70 -20.47
CA GLU A 250 9.61 -0.65 -19.95
C GLU A 250 8.44 -0.76 -18.96
N SER A 251 7.82 -1.93 -18.91
CA SER A 251 6.81 -2.24 -17.89
C SER A 251 7.47 -2.29 -16.50
N VAL A 252 6.94 -1.50 -15.56
CA VAL A 252 7.41 -1.48 -14.18
C VAL A 252 6.44 -2.22 -13.28
N VAL A 253 7.00 -3.11 -12.45
CA VAL A 253 6.27 -3.81 -11.38
C VAL A 253 6.97 -3.48 -10.07
N PRO A 254 6.27 -2.98 -9.04
CA PRO A 254 6.85 -2.82 -7.71
C PRO A 254 7.32 -4.18 -7.18
N LYS A 255 8.56 -4.24 -6.70
CA LYS A 255 9.09 -5.43 -6.03
C LYS A 255 9.00 -5.22 -4.51
N GLU A 256 8.62 -6.25 -3.77
CA GLU A 256 8.56 -6.18 -2.31
C GLU A 256 9.99 -6.06 -1.74
N LEU A 257 10.21 -5.03 -0.93
CA LEU A 257 11.48 -4.79 -0.24
C LEU A 257 11.50 -5.55 1.09
N THR A 258 10.45 -5.35 1.88
CA THR A 258 10.22 -6.00 3.16
C THR A 258 8.74 -5.87 3.57
N SER A 259 8.27 -6.83 4.34
CA SER A 259 7.01 -6.74 5.09
C SER A 259 7.32 -6.30 6.50
N PHE A 260 6.57 -5.33 7.03
CA PHE A 260 6.59 -5.04 8.46
C PHE A 260 5.41 -5.72 9.13
N ASP A 261 5.72 -6.52 10.16
CA ASP A 261 4.76 -6.72 11.23
C ASP A 261 4.56 -5.41 11.99
N TRP A 262 3.53 -5.37 12.83
CA TRP A 262 3.23 -4.17 13.61
C TRP A 262 4.32 -3.85 14.63
N GLU A 263 5.08 -4.84 15.10
CA GLU A 263 6.13 -4.70 16.11
C GLU A 263 7.26 -3.78 15.60
N LEU A 264 7.69 -3.91 14.34
CA LEU A 264 8.69 -3.03 13.74
C LEU A 264 8.20 -1.57 13.53
N LEU A 265 6.89 -1.34 13.49
CA LEU A 265 6.28 0.01 13.45
C LEU A 265 6.03 0.60 14.85
N GLU A 266 6.16 -0.19 15.92
CA GLU A 266 6.15 0.28 17.31
C GLU A 266 7.54 0.77 17.76
N TYR A 267 8.60 0.28 17.12
CA TYR A 267 9.98 0.69 17.39
C TYR A 267 10.31 2.06 16.81
N LYS A 268 11.08 2.86 17.58
CA LYS A 268 11.71 4.10 17.11
C LYS A 268 12.58 3.77 15.91
N SER A 269 12.14 4.18 14.72
CA SER A 269 12.71 3.74 13.46
C SER A 269 12.84 4.88 12.45
N ILE A 270 13.74 4.67 11.49
CA ILE A 270 14.08 5.58 10.39
C ILE A 270 14.14 4.73 9.11
N ILE A 271 13.50 5.21 8.06
CA ILE A 271 13.81 4.79 6.69
C ILE A 271 14.48 5.98 5.99
N ALA A 272 15.66 5.76 5.42
CA ALA A 272 16.44 6.74 4.69
C ALA A 272 16.91 6.16 3.34
N VAL A 273 17.35 7.03 2.43
CA VAL A 273 17.92 6.65 1.12
C VAL A 273 19.32 7.23 0.95
N ASP A 274 20.29 6.38 0.67
CA ASP A 274 21.56 6.79 0.06
C ASP A 274 21.38 6.72 -1.47
N LYS A 275 21.31 7.90 -2.08
CA LYS A 275 21.13 8.07 -3.54
C LYS A 275 22.44 7.97 -4.32
N GLU A 276 23.59 8.03 -3.64
CA GLU A 276 24.91 7.90 -4.27
C GLU A 276 25.26 6.42 -4.47
N HIS A 277 24.76 5.55 -3.59
CA HIS A 277 25.03 4.11 -3.57
C HIS A 277 23.81 3.22 -3.90
N ASP A 278 22.68 3.82 -4.31
CA ASP A 278 21.42 3.13 -4.62
C ASP A 278 20.90 2.23 -3.45
N GLN A 279 20.99 2.72 -2.20
CA GLN A 279 20.61 1.97 -1.00
C GLN A 279 19.40 2.57 -0.25
N ILE A 280 18.53 1.70 0.27
CA ILE A 280 17.62 2.05 1.38
C ILE A 280 18.29 1.63 2.69
N VAL A 281 18.37 2.59 3.61
CA VAL A 281 18.84 2.36 4.98
C VAL A 281 17.61 2.27 5.88
N PHE A 282 17.41 1.12 6.53
CA PHE A 282 16.42 0.96 7.58
C PHE A 282 17.11 0.81 8.93
N SER A 283 16.80 1.70 9.87
CA SER A 283 17.36 1.69 11.22
C SER A 283 16.26 1.71 12.26
N TYR A 284 16.41 0.91 13.33
CA TYR A 284 15.43 0.80 14.40
C TYR A 284 16.05 0.40 15.73
N LEU A 285 15.48 0.91 16.83
CA LEU A 285 15.77 0.46 18.18
C LEU A 285 14.96 -0.80 18.51
N GLU A 286 15.62 -1.94 18.57
CA GLU A 286 15.03 -3.18 19.10
C GLU A 286 15.07 -3.19 20.64
N TYR A 287 14.04 -3.78 21.24
CA TYR A 287 13.89 -3.94 22.70
C TYR A 287 14.07 -5.41 23.11
N PRO A 288 15.31 -5.92 23.25
CA PRO A 288 15.56 -7.24 23.80
C PRO A 288 15.04 -7.38 25.23
N VAL A 289 14.86 -8.63 25.65
CA VAL A 289 14.19 -9.03 26.90
C VAL A 289 14.86 -8.46 28.17
N ASP A 290 16.14 -8.08 28.08
CA ASP A 290 16.93 -7.49 29.17
C ASP A 290 16.74 -5.97 29.39
N LYS A 291 15.90 -5.32 28.55
CA LYS A 291 15.64 -3.88 28.55
C LYS A 291 16.82 -2.99 28.11
N THR A 292 17.81 -3.53 27.41
CA THR A 292 18.88 -2.72 26.81
C THR A 292 18.56 -2.41 25.35
N TYR A 293 18.51 -1.15 24.95
CA TYR A 293 18.26 -0.78 23.55
C TYR A 293 19.37 -1.34 22.65
N GLN A 294 18.99 -1.93 21.51
CA GLN A 294 19.93 -2.33 20.46
C GLN A 294 19.58 -1.65 19.14
N ASP A 295 20.46 -0.78 18.66
CA ASP A 295 20.41 -0.25 17.30
C ASP A 295 20.62 -1.40 16.30
N LYS A 296 19.60 -1.63 15.46
CA LYS A 296 19.72 -2.49 14.27
C LYS A 296 19.68 -1.62 13.04
N THR A 297 20.57 -1.89 12.09
CA THR A 297 20.61 -1.21 10.79
C THR A 297 20.72 -2.24 9.68
N VAL A 298 19.83 -2.14 8.70
CA VAL A 298 19.72 -3.05 7.55
C VAL A 298 19.80 -2.18 6.30
N LEU A 299 20.75 -2.49 5.42
CA LEU A 299 20.88 -1.86 4.12
C LEU A 299 20.24 -2.76 3.07
N TYR A 300 19.45 -2.18 2.17
CA TYR A 300 18.88 -2.87 1.02
C TYR A 300 19.36 -2.19 -0.26
N ASP A 301 19.96 -2.98 -1.15
CA ASP A 301 20.30 -2.55 -2.50
C ASP A 301 19.02 -2.40 -3.35
N MET A 302 18.76 -1.23 -3.94
CA MET A 302 17.49 -0.94 -4.62
C MET A 302 17.29 -1.69 -5.95
N GLU A 303 18.36 -2.18 -6.57
CA GLU A 303 18.26 -2.90 -7.85
C GLU A 303 18.01 -4.40 -7.65
N THR A 304 18.85 -5.02 -6.80
CA THR A 304 18.90 -6.45 -6.50
C THR A 304 17.98 -6.86 -5.35
N LEU A 305 17.64 -5.94 -4.45
CA LEU A 305 16.97 -6.17 -3.16
C LEU A 305 17.77 -7.06 -2.21
N SER A 306 19.08 -7.19 -2.44
CA SER A 306 19.96 -7.89 -1.53
C SER A 306 20.16 -7.08 -0.24
N ILE A 307 20.18 -7.78 0.88
CA ILE A 307 20.51 -7.19 2.19
C ILE A 307 22.03 -7.10 2.30
N GLN A 308 22.55 -5.90 2.53
CA GLN A 308 23.96 -5.67 2.84
C GLN A 308 24.13 -5.49 4.35
N THR A 309 24.96 -6.35 4.95
CA THR A 309 25.28 -6.36 6.39
C THR A 309 26.72 -6.83 6.59
N PRO A 310 27.43 -6.36 7.64
CA PRO A 310 26.95 -5.50 8.72
C PRO A 310 26.95 -4.01 8.37
N ALA A 311 26.02 -3.28 8.98
CA ALA A 311 25.95 -1.82 8.97
C ALA A 311 25.50 -1.32 10.35
N SER A 312 25.87 -0.10 10.71
CA SER A 312 25.48 0.51 11.99
C SER A 312 25.14 1.99 11.83
N THR A 313 24.09 2.44 12.49
CA THR A 313 23.75 3.86 12.59
C THR A 313 24.74 4.56 13.52
N ILE A 314 25.30 5.70 13.10
CA ILE A 314 26.13 6.55 13.96
C ILE A 314 25.27 7.67 14.56
N GLY A 315 24.31 8.19 13.80
CA GLY A 315 23.35 9.15 14.29
C GLY A 315 22.54 9.82 13.18
N PHE A 316 21.77 10.82 13.56
CA PHE A 316 21.00 11.67 12.65
C PHE A 316 21.27 13.15 12.97
N ARG A 317 21.34 13.99 11.93
CA ARG A 317 21.44 15.44 12.06
C ARG A 317 20.19 16.08 11.47
N ASP A 318 19.60 17.01 12.21
CA ASP A 318 18.65 17.97 11.66
C ASP A 318 19.43 19.08 10.96
N ILE A 319 19.22 19.25 9.65
CA ILE A 319 19.79 20.34 8.88
C ILE A 319 18.66 21.35 8.60
N ASN A 320 18.70 22.46 9.35
CA ASN A 320 17.89 23.65 9.16
C ASN A 320 16.36 23.40 9.14
N GLY A 321 15.87 22.38 9.85
CA GLY A 321 14.42 22.17 10.06
C GLY A 321 13.64 21.69 8.83
N GLN A 322 14.33 21.22 7.77
CA GLN A 322 13.69 20.73 6.55
C GLN A 322 14.32 19.45 5.97
N SER A 323 15.61 19.20 6.21
CA SER A 323 16.28 17.97 5.74
C SER A 323 16.96 17.26 6.90
N LEU A 324 16.48 16.05 7.19
CA LEU A 324 17.05 15.16 8.19
C LEU A 324 18.01 14.20 7.47
N THR A 325 19.29 14.27 7.81
CA THR A 325 20.31 13.38 7.23
C THR A 325 20.75 12.37 8.28
N MET A 326 20.77 11.10 7.90
CA MET A 326 21.31 9.99 8.67
C MET A 326 22.79 9.78 8.31
N GLU A 327 23.63 9.49 9.30
CA GLU A 327 25.00 9.03 9.11
C GLU A 327 25.11 7.57 9.57
N TYR A 328 25.67 6.72 8.71
CA TYR A 328 25.82 5.28 8.96
C TYR A 328 27.21 4.78 8.57
N GLU A 329 27.65 3.70 9.21
CA GLU A 329 28.89 3.01 8.90
C GLU A 329 28.59 1.72 8.13
N MET A 330 29.37 1.46 7.09
CA MET A 330 29.42 0.19 6.38
C MET A 330 30.88 -0.15 6.10
N ASN A 331 31.32 -1.35 6.48
CA ASN A 331 32.69 -1.83 6.26
C ASN A 331 33.84 -0.92 6.77
N GLY A 332 33.60 -0.08 7.78
CA GLY A 332 34.59 0.88 8.32
C GLY A 332 34.60 2.24 7.62
N GLU A 333 33.70 2.47 6.66
CA GLU A 333 33.54 3.73 5.92
C GLU A 333 32.23 4.44 6.31
N LEU A 334 32.24 5.78 6.25
CA LEU A 334 31.14 6.65 6.67
C LEU A 334 30.30 7.08 5.47
N TYR A 335 29.00 6.80 5.53
CA TYR A 335 27.99 7.06 4.50
C TYR A 335 26.89 8.01 5.01
N LYS A 336 26.09 8.55 4.07
CA LYS A 336 25.01 9.49 4.37
C LYS A 336 23.73 9.12 3.61
N ALA A 337 22.60 9.19 4.30
CA ALA A 337 21.29 8.93 3.71
C ALA A 337 20.29 10.04 4.06
N ASP A 338 19.47 10.43 3.08
CA ASP A 338 18.36 11.35 3.28
C ASP A 338 17.20 10.61 3.96
N ILE A 339 16.74 11.09 5.13
CA ILE A 339 15.64 10.45 5.85
C ILE A 339 14.33 10.68 5.10
N LEU A 340 13.70 9.57 4.68
CA LEU A 340 12.41 9.56 3.98
C LEU A 340 11.24 9.61 4.94
N THR A 341 11.32 8.85 6.05
CA THR A 341 10.27 8.81 7.08
C THR A 341 10.79 8.31 8.42
N LYS A 342 10.05 8.62 9.48
CA LYS A 342 10.26 8.16 10.86
C LYS A 342 9.08 7.27 11.27
N GLY A 343 9.36 6.14 11.90
CA GLY A 343 8.36 5.24 12.47
C GLY A 343 8.46 5.16 13.99
N GLY A 344 7.35 4.84 14.62
CA GLY A 344 7.27 4.46 16.04
C GLY A 344 7.08 5.61 17.03
N PRO A 345 6.22 5.42 18.05
CA PRO A 345 6.02 6.39 19.15
C PRO A 345 7.25 6.60 20.03
N GLY A 346 8.33 5.81 19.88
CA GLY A 346 9.63 6.07 20.50
C GLY A 346 10.31 7.40 20.10
N TRP A 347 9.70 8.16 19.16
CA TRP A 347 10.06 9.56 18.88
C TRP A 347 9.41 10.57 19.83
N LEU A 348 8.34 10.19 20.55
CA LEU A 348 7.66 11.02 21.56
C LEU A 348 8.17 10.72 22.97
N ASP A 349 8.41 9.45 23.28
CA ASP A 349 8.95 8.98 24.55
C ASP A 349 9.85 7.77 24.28
N GLU A 350 11.16 7.87 24.55
CA GLU A 350 12.11 6.80 24.23
C GLU A 350 11.80 5.52 25.01
N ASP A 351 11.31 5.64 26.25
CA ASP A 351 10.93 4.52 27.12
C ASP A 351 9.53 3.95 26.82
N TRP A 352 8.92 4.36 25.71
CA TRP A 352 7.63 3.90 25.17
C TRP A 352 7.29 2.42 25.49
N ALA A 353 8.18 1.48 25.14
CA ALA A 353 7.91 0.05 25.26
C ALA A 353 7.82 -0.46 26.71
N PHE A 354 8.20 0.37 27.68
CA PHE A 354 8.16 0.08 29.12
C PHE A 354 7.02 0.81 29.86
N LEU A 355 6.26 1.66 29.16
CA LEU A 355 5.09 2.36 29.72
C LEU A 355 3.89 1.42 29.92
N SER A 356 2.84 1.89 30.60
CA SER A 356 1.58 1.15 30.74
C SER A 356 0.82 1.07 29.41
N GLU A 357 0.00 0.04 29.22
CA GLU A 357 -0.84 -0.14 28.01
C GLU A 357 -1.73 1.09 27.73
N GLU A 358 -2.23 1.76 28.78
CA GLU A 358 -3.01 3.00 28.66
C GLU A 358 -2.15 4.15 28.10
N ARG A 359 -0.98 4.40 28.69
CA ARG A 359 -0.06 5.45 28.24
C ARG A 359 0.54 5.15 26.87
N GLN A 360 0.67 3.86 26.54
CA GLN A 360 1.00 3.43 25.20
C GLN A 360 -0.12 3.83 24.23
N ASN A 361 -1.35 3.35 24.44
CA ASN A 361 -2.46 3.73 23.56
C ASN A 361 -2.61 5.26 23.38
N GLU A 362 -2.35 6.07 24.42
CA GLU A 362 -2.26 7.53 24.29
C GLU A 362 -1.20 8.01 23.28
N LEU A 363 0.10 7.70 23.46
CA LEU A 363 1.13 8.23 22.54
C LEU A 363 1.06 7.58 21.15
N TYR A 364 0.45 6.40 21.00
CA TYR A 364 0.11 5.86 19.68
C TYR A 364 -0.88 6.78 18.96
N GLN A 365 -2.01 7.11 19.59
CA GLN A 365 -2.99 8.02 18.98
C GLN A 365 -2.39 9.41 18.75
N GLU A 366 -1.52 9.89 19.66
CA GLU A 366 -0.80 11.15 19.47
C GLU A 366 0.12 11.11 18.24
N PHE A 367 1.00 10.11 18.14
CA PHE A 367 1.94 9.94 17.02
C PHE A 367 1.22 9.87 15.67
N TYR A 368 0.17 9.04 15.56
CA TYR A 368 -0.62 8.90 14.33
C TYR A 368 -1.59 10.07 14.08
N SER A 369 -1.79 10.98 15.04
CA SER A 369 -2.50 12.26 14.80
C SER A 369 -1.58 13.37 14.27
N GLN A 370 -0.27 13.26 14.54
CA GLN A 370 0.76 14.21 14.10
C GLN A 370 1.45 13.79 12.79
N THR A 371 1.39 12.51 12.44
CA THR A 371 1.94 11.95 11.20
C THR A 371 0.93 12.08 10.03
N PRO A 372 1.30 12.66 8.86
CA PRO A 372 0.39 12.87 7.71
C PRO A 372 -0.22 11.61 7.04
#